data_AF-A0A5C6YW02-F1
#
_entry.id   AF-A0A5C6YW02-F1
#
_cell.length_a   1.000
_cell.length_b   1.000
_cell.length_c   1.000
_cell.angle_alpha   90.00
_cell.angle_beta   90.00
_cell.angle_gamma   90.00
#
_symmetry.space_group_name_H-M   'P 1'
#
loop_
_entity.id
_entity.type
_entity.pdbx_description
1 polymer ?
#
loop_
_entity_poly.entity_id
_entity_poly.type
_entity_poly.pdbx_seq_one_letter_code
_entity_poly.pdbx_strand_id
1 'polypeptide(L)'
;MKYIIDLDKLKYGDIILTRSNDRTCLKIREYAKSNYSHALVYKGNKSCLESNAFGVQSVNPQRLIFENQDDAVVMRFKSPKEVHFLESGLAKAAVKVGMSYASRHELMKSYLDILEKANEKTRQFCTRFVAQVYDDSGIKIVSNSDYCSPADIENSSSLIQIKNILKEGSDAEIELALEKETLIDSQTDSTFIFLESVRKLTSLDIQTFDDVDNFLLENPEKDGEINDLINNSDYFRLGDLEKEKNILTYDPETFLQHYGIECVKTSSEEIQNELVRAYNFKMAIEKYKKLFEKTKLEYFASHMRCYERQLELSHERYTVFETILAWIE
;
A
#
# COMPACT_ATOMS: atom_id res chain seq x y z
N MET A 1 7.33 -3.99 -27.19
CA MET A 1 5.91 -4.16 -26.83
C MET A 1 5.87 -4.18 -25.31
N LYS A 2 4.97 -3.42 -24.69
CA LYS A 2 4.91 -3.31 -23.23
C LYS A 2 3.65 -3.98 -22.72
N TYR A 3 3.79 -4.65 -21.59
CA TYR A 3 2.71 -5.37 -20.93
C TYR A 3 2.39 -4.71 -19.59
N ILE A 4 1.13 -4.83 -19.18
CA ILE A 4 0.60 -4.35 -17.91
C ILE A 4 -0.20 -5.46 -17.25
N ILE A 5 -0.50 -5.29 -15.96
CA ILE A 5 -1.35 -6.22 -15.23
C ILE A 5 -2.81 -6.06 -15.66
N ASP A 6 -3.43 -7.17 -16.02
CA ASP A 6 -4.87 -7.28 -16.24
C ASP A 6 -5.59 -7.29 -14.89
N LEU A 7 -6.07 -6.11 -14.48
CA LEU A 7 -6.69 -5.92 -13.16
C LEU A 7 -7.93 -6.77 -12.96
N ASP A 8 -8.68 -7.10 -14.01
CA ASP A 8 -9.90 -7.92 -13.94
C ASP A 8 -9.60 -9.35 -13.48
N LYS A 9 -8.33 -9.77 -13.57
CA LYS A 9 -7.86 -11.07 -13.09
C LYS A 9 -7.36 -11.05 -11.66
N LEU A 10 -7.11 -9.88 -11.07
CA LEU A 10 -6.65 -9.77 -9.69
C LEU A 10 -7.81 -9.95 -8.70
N LYS A 11 -7.50 -10.58 -7.57
CA LYS A 11 -8.41 -10.75 -6.44
C LYS A 11 -7.71 -10.37 -5.15
N TYR A 12 -8.51 -9.90 -4.19
CA TYR A 12 -8.05 -9.55 -2.86
C TYR A 12 -7.14 -10.63 -2.26
N GLY A 13 -5.96 -10.23 -1.79
CA GLY A 13 -4.95 -11.10 -1.21
C GLY A 13 -4.00 -11.75 -2.22
N ASP A 14 -4.23 -11.64 -3.54
CA ASP A 14 -3.32 -12.17 -4.55
C ASP A 14 -1.88 -11.68 -4.33
N ILE A 15 -0.92 -12.60 -4.41
CA ILE A 15 0.50 -12.27 -4.37
C ILE A 15 0.98 -12.11 -5.80
N ILE A 16 1.59 -10.98 -6.11
CA ILE A 16 2.16 -10.69 -7.43
C ILE A 16 3.67 -10.87 -7.31
N LEU A 17 4.22 -11.89 -7.96
CA LEU A 17 5.65 -12.07 -8.09
C LEU A 17 6.11 -11.43 -9.39
N THR A 18 7.14 -10.59 -9.34
CA THR A 18 7.65 -9.86 -10.49
C THR A 18 9.14 -10.06 -10.68
N ARG A 19 9.60 -9.80 -11.90
CA ARG A 19 11.01 -9.86 -12.26
C ARG A 19 11.36 -8.67 -13.15
N SER A 20 12.55 -8.13 -12.94
CA SER A 20 13.18 -7.13 -13.81
C SER A 20 14.57 -7.62 -14.23
N ASN A 21 15.12 -7.05 -15.30
CA ASN A 21 16.41 -7.47 -15.85
C ASN A 21 17.60 -6.63 -15.37
N ASP A 22 17.43 -5.88 -14.29
CA ASP A 22 18.54 -5.21 -13.64
C ASP A 22 19.45 -6.21 -12.91
N ARG A 23 20.70 -5.78 -12.67
CA ARG A 23 21.76 -6.62 -12.10
C ARG A 23 21.45 -7.11 -10.69
N THR A 24 20.70 -6.34 -9.90
CA THR A 24 20.35 -6.72 -8.53
C THR A 24 19.29 -7.83 -8.56
N CYS A 25 18.25 -7.66 -9.36
CA CYS A 25 17.18 -8.65 -9.52
C CYS A 25 17.68 -9.96 -10.12
N LEU A 26 18.60 -9.91 -11.09
CA LEU A 26 19.26 -11.10 -11.62
C LEU A 26 19.94 -11.93 -10.52
N LYS A 27 20.66 -11.28 -9.60
CA LYS A 27 21.30 -11.97 -8.47
C LYS A 27 20.28 -12.54 -7.49
N ILE A 28 19.20 -11.79 -7.20
CA ILE A 28 18.14 -12.28 -6.31
C ILE A 28 17.56 -13.58 -6.89
N ARG A 29 17.22 -13.60 -8.18
CA ARG A 29 16.70 -14.81 -8.86
C ARG A 29 17.64 -16.00 -8.74
N GLU A 30 18.94 -15.77 -8.90
CA GLU A 30 19.97 -16.80 -8.76
C GLU A 30 20.03 -17.38 -7.34
N TYR A 31 20.11 -16.52 -6.31
CA TYR A 31 20.16 -16.97 -4.91
C TYR A 31 18.85 -17.62 -4.45
N ALA A 32 17.72 -17.04 -4.83
CA ALA A 32 16.39 -17.54 -4.51
C ALA A 32 16.02 -18.81 -5.28
N LYS A 33 16.74 -19.14 -6.37
CA LYS A 33 16.36 -20.21 -7.31
C LYS A 33 14.93 -20.04 -7.84
N SER A 34 14.55 -18.80 -8.16
CA SER A 34 13.23 -18.44 -8.68
C SER A 34 13.37 -17.60 -9.95
N ASN A 35 12.33 -17.63 -10.79
CA ASN A 35 12.22 -16.72 -11.93
C ASN A 35 11.86 -15.29 -11.51
N TYR A 36 11.54 -15.05 -10.24
CA TYR A 36 11.06 -13.79 -9.71
C TYR A 36 12.00 -13.26 -8.63
N SER A 37 12.09 -11.94 -8.53
CA SER A 37 12.99 -11.24 -7.61
C SER A 37 12.27 -10.37 -6.59
N HIS A 38 10.98 -10.16 -6.78
CA HIS A 38 10.19 -9.25 -5.95
C HIS A 38 8.77 -9.75 -5.77
N ALA A 39 8.13 -9.30 -4.70
CA ALA A 39 6.79 -9.74 -4.31
C ALA A 39 5.98 -8.55 -3.78
N LEU A 40 4.71 -8.50 -4.20
CA LEU A 40 3.70 -7.57 -3.74
C LEU A 40 2.44 -8.33 -3.34
N VAL A 41 1.59 -7.73 -2.52
CA VAL A 41 0.26 -8.27 -2.20
C VAL A 41 -0.83 -7.29 -2.63
N TYR A 42 -1.82 -7.78 -3.38
CA TYR A 42 -2.95 -6.99 -3.85
C TYR A 42 -3.97 -6.81 -2.71
N LYS A 43 -4.21 -5.56 -2.31
CA LYS A 43 -5.14 -5.21 -1.22
C LYS A 43 -6.54 -4.83 -1.71
N GLY A 44 -6.82 -5.01 -3.00
CA GLY A 44 -8.06 -4.52 -3.63
C GLY A 44 -7.94 -3.07 -4.11
N ASN A 45 -9.01 -2.59 -4.75
CA ASN A 45 -9.18 -1.19 -5.17
C ASN A 45 -7.98 -0.63 -5.94
N LYS A 46 -7.50 -1.42 -6.92
CA LYS A 46 -6.37 -1.06 -7.79
C LYS A 46 -5.12 -0.66 -6.98
N SER A 47 -4.87 -1.37 -5.88
CA SER A 47 -3.75 -1.07 -5.01
C SER A 47 -3.08 -2.33 -4.47
N CYS A 48 -1.74 -2.30 -4.43
CA CYS A 48 -0.91 -3.30 -3.80
C CYS A 48 -0.13 -2.68 -2.63
N LEU A 49 0.32 -3.53 -1.72
CA LEU A 49 1.34 -3.20 -0.74
C LEU A 49 2.61 -3.97 -1.06
N GLU A 50 3.76 -3.33 -0.87
CA GLU A 50 5.07 -3.95 -1.06
C GLU A 50 6.10 -3.41 -0.07
N SER A 51 7.28 -4.03 -0.06
CA SER A 51 8.47 -3.49 0.61
C SER A 51 9.66 -3.54 -0.34
N ASN A 52 10.22 -2.37 -0.66
CA ASN A 52 11.36 -2.20 -1.56
C ASN A 52 12.45 -1.35 -0.89
N ALA A 53 13.47 -0.89 -1.64
CA ALA A 53 14.60 -0.14 -1.08
C ALA A 53 14.21 1.13 -0.29
N PHE A 54 13.02 1.69 -0.53
CA PHE A 54 12.47 2.85 0.19
C PHE A 54 11.62 2.47 1.40
N GLY A 55 11.52 1.17 1.71
CA GLY A 55 10.68 0.65 2.78
C GLY A 55 9.34 0.11 2.29
N VAL A 56 8.36 0.05 3.18
CA VAL A 56 7.00 -0.41 2.88
C VAL A 56 6.22 0.70 2.18
N GLN A 57 5.57 0.37 1.07
CA GLN A 57 4.85 1.32 0.21
C GLN A 57 3.50 0.77 -0.25
N SER A 58 2.62 1.69 -0.62
CA SER A 58 1.40 1.41 -1.38
C SER A 58 1.66 1.75 -2.84
N VAL A 59 1.34 0.84 -3.76
CA VAL A 59 1.60 1.03 -5.19
C VAL A 59 0.34 0.75 -6.02
N ASN A 60 0.21 1.40 -7.17
CA ASN A 60 -0.84 1.08 -8.14
C ASN A 60 -0.30 0.04 -9.15
N PRO A 61 -0.84 -1.19 -9.21
CA PRO A 61 -0.39 -2.22 -10.14
C PRO A 61 -0.53 -1.83 -11.62
N GLN A 62 -1.38 -0.85 -11.97
CA GLN A 62 -1.47 -0.32 -13.34
C GLN A 62 -0.22 0.46 -13.76
N ARG A 63 0.59 0.93 -12.80
CA ARG A 63 1.85 1.63 -13.05
C ARG A 63 3.04 0.68 -13.20
N LEU A 64 2.82 -0.63 -13.09
CA LEU A 64 3.85 -1.64 -13.30
C LEU A 64 3.90 -2.04 -14.77
N ILE A 65 5.05 -1.80 -15.40
CA ILE A 65 5.31 -2.12 -16.81
C ILE A 65 6.25 -3.31 -16.91
N PHE A 66 5.93 -4.19 -17.85
CA PHE A 66 6.68 -5.42 -18.11
C PHE A 66 7.08 -5.49 -19.57
N GLU A 67 8.23 -6.11 -19.85
CA GLU A 67 8.74 -6.25 -21.22
C GLU A 67 8.27 -7.56 -21.85
N ASN A 68 7.96 -8.57 -21.03
CA ASN A 68 7.53 -9.91 -21.45
C ASN A 68 6.33 -10.40 -20.65
N GLN A 69 5.54 -11.29 -21.26
CA GLN A 69 4.32 -11.84 -20.65
C GLN A 69 4.58 -12.72 -19.42
N ASP A 70 5.80 -13.20 -19.23
CA ASP A 70 6.23 -14.03 -18.10
C ASP A 70 7.05 -13.23 -17.05
N ASP A 71 7.16 -11.90 -17.20
CA ASP A 71 7.87 -11.06 -16.23
C ASP A 71 7.09 -10.89 -14.90
N ALA A 72 5.82 -11.25 -14.86
CA ALA A 72 5.02 -11.31 -13.65
C ALA A 72 4.09 -12.51 -13.62
N VAL A 73 3.77 -12.94 -12.41
CA VAL A 73 2.80 -14.00 -12.14
C VAL A 73 2.00 -13.68 -10.88
N VAL A 74 0.80 -14.23 -10.80
CA VAL A 74 -0.03 -14.17 -9.59
C VAL A 74 -0.05 -15.53 -8.90
N MET A 75 0.21 -15.53 -7.60
CA MET A 75 0.02 -16.66 -6.71
C MET A 75 -1.20 -16.39 -5.83
N ARG A 76 -2.24 -17.21 -5.97
CA ARG A 76 -3.52 -17.05 -5.30
C ARG A 76 -3.73 -18.13 -4.25
N PHE A 77 -4.27 -17.75 -3.09
CA PHE A 77 -4.61 -18.70 -2.04
C PHE A 77 -5.70 -19.69 -2.47
N LYS A 78 -5.49 -20.98 -2.19
CA LYS A 78 -6.35 -22.09 -2.64
C LYS A 78 -7.73 -22.14 -1.98
N SER A 79 -7.90 -21.50 -0.82
CA SER A 79 -9.13 -21.58 -0.03
C SER A 79 -9.91 -20.26 -0.09
N PRO A 80 -10.73 -20.02 -1.14
CA PRO A 80 -11.53 -18.79 -1.27
C PRO A 80 -12.38 -18.45 -0.05
N LYS A 81 -12.88 -19.48 0.66
CA LYS A 81 -13.72 -19.30 1.87
C LYS A 81 -12.96 -18.66 3.03
N GLU A 82 -11.64 -18.75 3.04
CA GLU A 82 -10.76 -18.25 4.09
C GLU A 82 -10.10 -16.91 3.72
N VAL A 83 -10.35 -16.38 2.52
CA VAL A 83 -9.77 -15.11 2.05
C VAL A 83 -10.17 -13.93 2.95
N HIS A 84 -11.36 -13.96 3.54
CA HIS A 84 -11.81 -12.92 4.47
C HIS A 84 -10.90 -12.79 5.71
N PHE A 85 -10.15 -13.83 6.10
CA PHE A 85 -9.19 -13.72 7.20
C PHE A 85 -8.03 -12.77 6.87
N LEU A 86 -7.70 -12.60 5.57
CA LEU A 86 -6.63 -11.71 5.11
C LEU A 86 -6.90 -10.23 5.39
N GLU A 87 -8.16 -9.85 5.66
CA GLU A 87 -8.53 -8.47 5.99
C GLU A 87 -7.72 -7.93 7.16
N SER A 88 -7.55 -8.73 8.20
CA SER A 88 -6.80 -8.34 9.39
C SER A 88 -5.31 -8.17 9.13
N GLY A 89 -4.69 -9.07 8.37
CA GLY A 89 -3.28 -8.98 8.02
C GLY A 89 -2.98 -7.84 7.06
N LEU A 90 -3.86 -7.58 6.09
CA LEU A 90 -3.72 -6.45 5.17
C LEU A 90 -3.94 -5.11 5.87
N ALA A 91 -4.87 -5.02 6.83
CA ALA A 91 -5.02 -3.83 7.67
C ALA A 91 -3.76 -3.57 8.51
N LYS A 92 -3.19 -4.62 9.14
CA LYS A 92 -1.89 -4.53 9.86
C LYS A 92 -0.72 -4.19 8.94
N ALA A 93 -0.75 -4.64 7.69
CA ALA A 93 0.28 -4.33 6.71
C ALA A 93 0.20 -2.87 6.25
N ALA A 94 -1.01 -2.32 6.10
CA ALA A 94 -1.21 -0.94 5.68
C ALA A 94 -0.64 0.08 6.69
N VAL A 95 -0.69 -0.21 8.00
CA VAL A 95 -0.09 0.68 9.02
C VAL A 95 1.45 0.64 9.03
N LYS A 96 2.06 -0.31 8.32
CA LYS A 96 3.52 -0.42 8.18
C LYS A 96 4.07 0.48 7.06
N VAL A 97 3.24 1.16 6.27
CA VAL A 97 3.72 2.09 5.21
C VAL A 97 4.68 3.12 5.80
N GLY A 98 5.85 3.28 5.18
CA GLY A 98 6.96 4.11 5.67
C GLY A 98 7.97 3.40 6.59
N MET A 99 7.70 2.15 7.00
CA MET A 99 8.65 1.30 7.71
C MET A 99 9.86 0.98 6.83
N SER A 100 11.06 1.05 7.39
CA SER A 100 12.32 0.90 6.65
C SER A 100 12.52 -0.51 6.10
N TYR A 101 13.28 -0.59 4.99
CA TYR A 101 13.74 -1.86 4.45
C TYR A 101 14.76 -2.52 5.39
N ALA A 102 14.73 -3.85 5.45
CA ALA A 102 15.63 -4.65 6.27
C ALA A 102 17.05 -4.65 5.70
N SER A 103 18.03 -4.88 6.56
CA SER A 103 19.43 -4.92 6.10
C SER A 103 19.66 -6.04 5.09
N ARG A 104 20.71 -5.87 4.27
CA ARG A 104 21.13 -6.92 3.32
C ARG A 104 21.40 -8.25 4.02
N HIS A 105 21.90 -8.23 5.26
CA HIS A 105 22.14 -9.43 6.04
C HIS A 105 20.83 -10.19 6.33
N GLU A 106 19.77 -9.48 6.74
CA GLU A 106 18.44 -10.06 6.94
C GLU A 106 17.86 -10.61 5.63
N LEU A 107 18.04 -9.92 4.51
CA LEU A 107 17.61 -10.43 3.21
C LEU A 107 18.36 -11.71 2.81
N MET A 108 19.68 -11.80 3.03
CA MET A 108 20.43 -13.01 2.64
C MET A 108 19.99 -14.25 3.42
N LYS A 109 19.55 -14.08 4.67
CA LYS A 109 18.98 -15.17 5.47
C LYS A 109 17.73 -15.77 4.85
N SER A 110 16.97 -15.01 4.04
CA SER A 110 15.79 -15.50 3.34
C SER A 110 16.06 -16.57 2.28
N TYR A 111 17.32 -16.73 1.86
CA TYR A 111 17.74 -17.78 0.92
C TYR A 111 18.27 -19.03 1.61
N LEU A 112 18.25 -19.05 2.95
CA LEU A 112 18.66 -20.18 3.76
C LEU A 112 17.41 -20.88 4.30
N ASP A 113 17.46 -22.21 4.38
CA ASP A 113 16.40 -23.00 5.02
C ASP A 113 16.55 -22.93 6.54
N ILE A 114 16.12 -21.81 7.12
CA ILE A 114 16.22 -21.51 8.55
C ILE A 114 14.85 -21.18 9.15
N LEU A 115 14.66 -21.56 10.41
CA LEU A 115 13.43 -21.29 11.18
C LEU A 115 13.62 -20.20 12.25
N GLU A 116 14.75 -19.47 12.18
CA GLU A 116 15.01 -18.34 13.06
C GLU A 116 13.98 -17.23 12.86
N LYS A 117 13.73 -16.48 13.92
CA LYS A 117 12.93 -15.25 13.86
C LYS A 117 13.78 -14.08 13.36
N ALA A 118 13.12 -13.09 12.77
CA ALA A 118 13.78 -11.87 12.30
C ALA A 118 14.56 -11.20 13.45
N ASN A 119 15.83 -10.87 13.22
CA ASN A 119 16.57 -10.02 14.16
C ASN A 119 16.03 -8.58 14.10
N GLU A 120 15.79 -8.09 12.88
CA GLU A 120 15.21 -6.77 12.62
C GLU A 120 13.68 -6.89 12.46
N LYS A 121 12.96 -7.02 13.57
CA LYS A 121 11.50 -7.25 13.56
C LYS A 121 10.68 -6.07 13.01
N THR A 122 11.23 -4.86 13.13
CA THR A 122 10.61 -3.59 12.73
C THR A 122 11.04 -3.15 11.33
N ARG A 123 11.57 -4.06 10.52
CA ARG A 123 12.00 -3.82 9.14
C ARG A 123 11.56 -4.93 8.21
N GLN A 124 11.36 -4.58 6.95
CA GLN A 124 10.72 -5.45 5.97
C GLN A 124 11.59 -5.66 4.74
N PHE A 125 11.47 -6.82 4.12
CA PHE A 125 11.79 -7.00 2.71
C PHE A 125 10.59 -7.65 2.01
N CYS A 126 10.55 -7.59 0.68
CA CYS A 126 9.36 -7.90 -0.12
C CYS A 126 8.65 -9.21 0.27
N THR A 127 9.37 -10.33 0.31
CA THR A 127 8.79 -11.64 0.61
C THR A 127 8.44 -11.82 2.08
N ARG A 128 9.26 -11.31 3.02
CA ARG A 128 8.90 -11.26 4.45
C ARG A 128 7.59 -10.51 4.64
N PHE A 129 7.48 -9.33 4.05
CA PHE A 129 6.32 -8.47 4.18
C PHE A 129 5.05 -9.20 3.70
N VAL A 130 5.10 -9.77 2.49
CA VAL A 130 3.98 -10.54 1.92
C VAL A 130 3.64 -11.76 2.76
N ALA A 131 4.64 -12.54 3.20
CA ALA A 131 4.40 -13.74 3.99
C ALA A 131 3.83 -13.42 5.38
N GLN A 132 4.27 -12.33 6.00
CA GLN A 132 3.73 -11.86 7.28
C GLN A 132 2.28 -11.38 7.15
N VAL A 133 1.83 -10.82 6.01
CA VAL A 133 0.40 -10.50 5.81
C VAL A 133 -0.47 -11.74 6.01
N TYR A 134 -0.03 -12.86 5.44
CA TYR A 134 -0.74 -14.14 5.55
C TYR A 134 -0.62 -14.72 6.98
N ASP A 135 0.58 -14.73 7.56
CA ASP A 135 0.82 -15.27 8.90
C ASP A 135 0.09 -14.46 10.00
N ASP A 136 0.05 -13.13 9.87
CA ASP A 136 -0.70 -12.21 10.74
C ASP A 136 -2.22 -12.42 10.68
N SER A 137 -2.69 -13.10 9.63
CA SER A 137 -4.07 -13.52 9.38
C SER A 137 -4.33 -14.99 9.78
N GLY A 138 -3.33 -15.67 10.36
CA GLY A 138 -3.41 -17.08 10.73
C GLY A 138 -3.28 -18.05 9.55
N ILE A 139 -2.90 -17.57 8.36
CA ILE A 139 -2.75 -18.39 7.15
C ILE A 139 -1.26 -18.64 6.89
N LYS A 140 -0.86 -19.91 6.89
CA LYS A 140 0.53 -20.28 6.57
C LYS A 140 0.68 -20.62 5.09
N ILE A 141 1.41 -19.76 4.36
CA ILE A 141 1.79 -19.99 2.97
C ILE A 141 3.25 -20.43 2.80
N VAL A 142 4.09 -20.20 3.80
CA VAL A 142 5.50 -20.62 3.83
C VAL A 142 5.84 -21.17 5.23
N SER A 143 6.97 -21.87 5.35
CA SER A 143 7.45 -22.43 6.63
C SER A 143 7.86 -21.33 7.62
N ASN A 144 8.49 -20.25 7.13
CA ASN A 144 8.96 -19.13 7.92
C ASN A 144 8.58 -17.79 7.27
N SER A 145 7.67 -17.04 7.89
CA SER A 145 7.24 -15.71 7.44
C SER A 145 8.31 -14.63 7.59
N ASP A 146 9.31 -14.83 8.46
CA ASP A 146 10.39 -13.86 8.69
C ASP A 146 11.54 -13.97 7.69
N TYR A 147 11.76 -15.18 7.16
CA TYR A 147 12.81 -15.51 6.20
C TYR A 147 12.27 -16.48 5.16
N CYS A 148 11.83 -15.94 4.01
CA CYS A 148 11.42 -16.72 2.85
C CYS A 148 11.84 -16.01 1.57
N SER A 149 12.16 -16.80 0.55
CA SER A 149 12.52 -16.36 -0.79
C SER A 149 11.32 -16.33 -1.74
N PRO A 150 11.43 -15.70 -2.91
CA PRO A 150 10.40 -15.81 -3.95
C PRO A 150 10.07 -17.26 -4.33
N ALA A 151 11.06 -18.17 -4.32
CA ALA A 151 10.83 -19.59 -4.61
C ALA A 151 9.96 -20.27 -3.56
N ASP A 152 10.03 -19.87 -2.29
CA ASP A 152 9.21 -20.46 -1.23
C ASP A 152 7.73 -20.12 -1.43
N ILE A 153 7.44 -18.90 -1.90
CA ILE A 153 6.09 -18.49 -2.28
C ILE A 153 5.64 -19.18 -3.57
N GLU A 154 6.49 -19.17 -4.61
CA GLU A 154 6.23 -19.79 -5.91
C GLU A 154 5.90 -21.30 -5.78
N ASN A 155 6.61 -22.01 -4.89
CA ASN A 155 6.44 -23.44 -4.66
C ASN A 155 5.47 -23.78 -3.51
N SER A 156 4.78 -22.79 -2.95
CA SER A 156 3.86 -23.01 -1.83
C SER A 156 2.72 -23.94 -2.21
N SER A 157 2.54 -25.01 -1.43
CA SER A 157 1.41 -25.93 -1.61
C SER A 157 0.05 -25.30 -1.28
N SER A 158 0.02 -24.17 -0.57
CA SER A 158 -1.20 -23.42 -0.22
C SER A 158 -1.65 -22.47 -1.34
N LEU A 159 -0.81 -22.24 -2.35
CA LEU A 159 -1.04 -21.28 -3.43
C LEU A 159 -1.22 -21.97 -4.79
N ILE A 160 -1.98 -21.34 -5.68
CA ILE A 160 -2.08 -21.70 -7.10
C ILE A 160 -1.58 -20.56 -7.97
N GLN A 161 -0.84 -20.91 -9.00
CA GLN A 161 -0.40 -19.97 -10.02
C GLN A 161 -1.57 -19.62 -10.95
N ILE A 162 -1.85 -18.32 -11.10
CA ILE A 162 -2.77 -17.79 -12.09
C ILE A 162 -1.95 -17.30 -13.29
N LYS A 163 -2.20 -17.89 -14.46
CA LYS A 163 -1.48 -17.59 -15.71
C LYS A 163 -2.15 -16.45 -16.48
N ASN A 164 -1.42 -15.88 -17.44
CA ASN A 164 -1.92 -14.87 -18.39
C ASN A 164 -2.47 -13.62 -17.69
N ILE A 165 -1.82 -13.20 -16.60
CA ILE A 165 -2.18 -12.00 -15.84
C ILE A 165 -1.64 -10.72 -16.46
N LEU A 166 -0.74 -10.83 -17.43
CA LEU A 166 -0.24 -9.73 -18.23
C LEU A 166 -0.99 -9.68 -19.57
N LYS A 167 -1.39 -8.46 -19.96
CA LYS A 167 -1.96 -8.13 -21.27
C LYS A 167 -1.10 -7.07 -21.95
N GLU A 168 -1.16 -6.99 -23.28
CA GLU A 168 -0.58 -5.85 -24.01
C GLU A 168 -1.26 -4.56 -23.53
N GLY A 169 -0.45 -3.56 -23.15
CA GLY A 169 -0.99 -2.27 -22.73
C GLY A 169 -1.39 -1.43 -23.94
N SER A 170 -2.57 -0.81 -23.88
CA SER A 170 -2.93 0.25 -24.82
C SER A 170 -2.05 1.49 -24.63
N ASP A 171 -1.99 2.37 -25.63
CA ASP A 171 -1.20 3.60 -25.55
C ASP A 171 -1.55 4.43 -24.30
N ALA A 172 -2.83 4.57 -23.97
CA ALA A 172 -3.29 5.28 -22.78
C ALA A 172 -2.88 4.60 -21.46
N GLU A 173 -2.92 3.27 -21.39
CA GLU A 173 -2.47 2.54 -20.20
C GLU A 173 -0.95 2.62 -20.03
N ILE A 174 -0.19 2.58 -21.13
CA ILE A 174 1.27 2.74 -21.09
C ILE A 174 1.65 4.18 -20.71
N GLU A 175 0.94 5.18 -21.21
CA GLU A 175 1.13 6.58 -20.83
C GLU A 175 0.86 6.78 -19.33
N LEU A 176 -0.28 6.27 -18.82
CA LEU A 176 -0.60 6.28 -17.39
C LEU A 176 0.50 5.60 -16.56
N ALA A 177 1.01 4.47 -17.03
CA ALA A 177 2.02 3.72 -16.30
C ALA A 177 3.40 4.41 -16.27
N LEU A 178 3.69 5.27 -17.26
CA LEU A 178 4.95 6.02 -17.37
C LEU A 178 4.90 7.44 -16.81
N GLU A 179 3.72 7.91 -16.40
CA GLU A 179 3.54 9.20 -15.75
C GLU A 179 4.45 9.30 -14.52
N LYS A 180 5.12 10.45 -14.39
CA LYS A 180 6.05 10.75 -13.29
C LYS A 180 5.41 11.72 -12.31
N GLU A 181 5.97 11.80 -11.10
CA GLU A 181 5.54 12.74 -10.06
C GLU A 181 4.05 12.56 -9.71
N THR A 182 3.69 11.28 -9.58
CA THR A 182 2.33 10.85 -9.30
C THR A 182 1.96 11.17 -7.87
N LEU A 183 0.66 11.21 -7.57
CA LEU A 183 0.19 11.38 -6.18
C LEU A 183 0.68 10.26 -5.25
N ILE A 184 0.92 9.07 -5.79
CA ILE A 184 1.45 7.93 -5.03
C ILE A 184 2.91 8.17 -4.64
N ASP A 185 3.68 8.79 -5.54
CA ASP A 185 5.05 9.23 -5.24
C ASP A 185 5.01 10.30 -4.13
N SER A 186 4.13 11.29 -4.24
CA SER A 186 3.95 12.31 -3.19
C SER A 186 3.55 11.72 -1.84
N GLN A 187 2.65 10.72 -1.82
CA GLN A 187 2.25 10.01 -0.60
C GLN A 187 3.43 9.26 0.03
N THR A 188 4.19 8.56 -0.82
CA THR A 188 5.36 7.80 -0.40
C THR A 188 6.43 8.72 0.18
N ASP A 189 6.77 9.78 -0.56
CA ASP A 189 7.81 10.74 -0.18
C ASP A 189 7.44 11.48 1.10
N SER A 190 6.22 11.99 1.22
CA SER A 190 5.76 12.68 2.44
C SER A 190 5.85 11.80 3.68
N THR A 191 5.37 10.55 3.59
CA THR A 191 5.44 9.60 4.70
C THR A 191 6.88 9.25 5.06
N PHE A 192 7.72 8.96 4.06
CA PHE A 192 9.12 8.61 4.26
C PHE A 192 9.91 9.78 4.85
N ILE A 193 9.78 10.98 4.28
CA ILE A 193 10.45 12.21 4.73
C ILE A 193 10.09 12.51 6.18
N PHE A 194 8.80 12.39 6.54
CA PHE A 194 8.36 12.60 7.91
C PHE A 194 9.02 11.61 8.88
N LEU A 195 8.88 10.30 8.65
CA LEU A 195 9.42 9.29 9.56
C LEU A 195 10.95 9.34 9.64
N GLU A 196 11.65 9.57 8.52
CA GLU A 196 13.10 9.79 8.51
C GLU A 196 13.51 11.01 9.32
N SER A 197 12.75 12.11 9.23
CA SER A 197 13.04 13.32 10.00
C SER A 197 12.83 13.09 11.50
N VAL A 198 11.81 12.33 11.88
CA VAL A 198 11.58 11.96 13.28
C VAL A 198 12.68 11.01 13.80
N ARG A 199 13.12 10.02 13.00
CA ARG A 199 14.28 9.16 13.34
C ARG A 199 15.54 9.99 13.57
N LYS A 200 15.82 10.97 12.72
CA LYS A 200 16.98 11.87 12.86
C LYS A 200 16.87 12.76 14.10
N LEU A 201 15.70 13.31 14.36
CA LEU A 201 15.44 14.19 15.51
C LEU A 201 15.62 13.45 16.84
N THR A 202 15.09 12.22 16.92
CA THR A 202 15.04 11.44 18.17
C THR A 202 16.26 10.53 18.35
N SER A 203 16.97 10.20 17.26
CA SER A 203 17.97 9.13 17.22
C SER A 203 17.43 7.75 17.64
N LEU A 204 16.11 7.55 17.54
CA LEU A 204 15.42 6.30 17.88
C LEU A 204 14.96 5.54 16.63
N ASP A 205 14.71 4.24 16.80
CA ASP A 205 14.19 3.36 15.75
C ASP A 205 12.67 3.49 15.57
N ILE A 206 12.19 4.70 15.27
CA ILE A 206 10.78 4.98 15.00
C ILE A 206 10.42 4.48 13.60
N GLN A 207 9.43 3.60 13.47
CA GLN A 207 9.15 2.92 12.20
C GLN A 207 7.74 3.15 11.66
N THR A 208 6.82 3.61 12.49
CA THR A 208 5.41 3.85 12.15
C THR A 208 4.88 5.12 12.79
N PHE A 209 3.71 5.59 12.35
CA PHE A 209 2.99 6.66 13.04
C PHE A 209 2.63 6.30 14.47
N ASP A 210 2.31 5.04 14.76
CA ASP A 210 2.03 4.60 16.14
C ASP A 210 3.27 4.70 17.04
N ASP A 211 4.48 4.48 16.50
CA ASP A 211 5.72 4.71 17.25
C ASP A 211 5.92 6.19 17.58
N VAL A 212 5.57 7.09 16.64
CA VAL A 212 5.60 8.55 16.88
C VAL A 212 4.58 8.94 17.94
N ASP A 213 3.34 8.42 17.84
CA ASP A 213 2.29 8.66 18.82
C ASP A 213 2.78 8.27 20.22
N ASN A 214 3.32 7.04 20.38
CA ASN A 214 3.84 6.54 21.65
C ASN A 214 5.03 7.37 22.16
N PHE A 215 5.95 7.74 21.28
CA PHE A 215 7.08 8.60 21.64
C PHE A 215 6.61 9.95 22.21
N LEU A 216 5.62 10.60 21.57
CA LEU A 216 5.08 11.89 22.04
C LEU A 216 4.27 11.78 23.33
N LEU A 217 3.65 10.63 23.61
CA LEU A 217 3.02 10.39 24.91
C LEU A 217 4.03 10.40 26.05
N GLU A 218 5.27 9.98 25.79
CA GLU A 218 6.36 9.93 26.76
C GLU A 218 7.22 11.21 26.77
N ASN A 219 7.28 11.92 25.64
CA ASN A 219 8.15 13.08 25.41
C ASN A 219 7.34 14.27 24.84
N PRO A 220 6.35 14.80 25.60
CA PRO A 220 5.46 15.86 25.13
C PRO A 220 6.18 17.16 24.78
N GLU A 221 7.39 17.40 25.31
CA GLU A 221 8.22 18.55 24.97
C GLU A 221 8.69 18.56 23.50
N LYS A 222 8.61 17.42 22.81
CA LYS A 222 8.95 17.27 21.39
C LYS A 222 7.78 17.51 20.43
N ASP A 223 6.58 17.78 20.96
CA ASP A 223 5.36 17.98 20.17
C ASP A 223 5.51 19.05 19.10
N GLY A 224 5.98 20.24 19.45
CA GLY A 224 6.16 21.34 18.49
C GLY A 224 7.10 20.97 17.34
N GLU A 225 8.28 20.41 17.67
CA GLU A 225 9.27 20.00 16.66
C GLU A 225 8.70 18.92 15.71
N ILE A 226 8.04 17.90 16.25
CA ILE A 226 7.48 16.79 15.45
C ILE A 226 6.26 17.25 14.64
N ASN A 227 5.41 18.09 15.21
CA ASN A 227 4.27 18.68 14.50
C ASN A 227 4.75 19.54 13.31
N ASP A 228 5.83 20.31 13.48
CA ASP A 228 6.41 21.08 12.37
C ASP A 228 6.96 20.15 11.27
N LEU A 229 7.62 19.04 11.63
CA LEU A 229 8.13 18.07 10.66
C LEU A 229 7.02 17.50 9.78
N ILE A 230 5.87 17.10 10.36
CA ILE A 230 4.77 16.54 9.55
C ILE A 230 4.08 17.60 8.69
N ASN A 231 3.90 18.82 9.20
CA ASN A 231 3.31 19.91 8.42
C ASN A 231 4.18 20.28 7.20
N ASN A 232 5.50 20.19 7.35
CA ASN A 232 6.46 20.46 6.26
C ASN A 232 6.65 19.29 5.28
N SER A 233 6.07 18.12 5.55
CA SER A 233 6.23 16.92 4.72
C SER A 233 5.21 16.81 3.57
N ASP A 234 4.26 17.74 3.46
CA ASP A 234 3.06 17.65 2.60
C ASP A 234 2.08 16.50 2.94
N TYR A 235 2.36 15.66 3.95
CA TYR A 235 1.50 14.53 4.33
C TYR A 235 0.04 14.95 4.57
N PHE A 236 -0.18 16.05 5.29
CA PHE A 236 -1.54 16.54 5.56
C PHE A 236 -2.24 17.15 4.34
N ARG A 237 -1.52 17.46 3.26
CA ARG A 237 -2.06 18.05 2.02
C ARG A 237 -2.39 17.02 0.95
N LEU A 238 -2.07 15.74 1.15
CA LEU A 238 -2.20 14.71 0.11
C LEU A 238 -3.61 14.63 -0.52
N GLY A 239 -4.67 14.72 0.27
CA GLY A 239 -6.03 14.68 -0.29
C GLY A 239 -6.43 15.94 -1.06
N ASP A 240 -5.96 17.12 -0.64
CA ASP A 240 -6.19 18.34 -1.41
C ASP A 240 -5.40 18.32 -2.73
N LEU A 241 -4.14 17.84 -2.69
CA LEU A 241 -3.34 17.61 -3.89
C LEU A 241 -4.00 16.57 -4.83
N GLU A 242 -4.63 15.53 -4.28
CA GLU A 242 -5.42 14.57 -5.07
C GLU A 242 -6.56 15.28 -5.80
N LYS A 243 -7.34 16.11 -5.10
CA LYS A 243 -8.44 16.87 -5.71
C LYS A 243 -7.94 17.84 -6.78
N GLU A 244 -6.84 18.54 -6.54
CA GLU A 244 -6.24 19.47 -7.50
C GLU A 244 -5.82 18.76 -8.80
N LYS A 245 -5.25 17.55 -8.70
CA LYS A 245 -4.81 16.77 -9.86
C LYS A 245 -5.92 15.96 -10.52
N ASN A 246 -6.96 15.60 -9.78
CA ASN A 246 -8.01 14.70 -10.25
C ASN A 246 -9.42 15.27 -10.03
N ILE A 247 -9.76 16.33 -10.77
CA ILE A 247 -11.09 16.95 -10.72
C ILE A 247 -12.22 15.99 -11.12
N LEU A 248 -11.88 14.94 -11.89
CA LEU A 248 -12.81 13.95 -12.43
C LEU A 248 -13.76 13.38 -11.37
N THR A 249 -13.25 13.06 -10.18
CA THR A 249 -14.05 12.43 -9.12
C THR A 249 -14.77 13.43 -8.21
N TYR A 250 -14.62 14.74 -8.48
CA TYR A 250 -15.19 15.82 -7.67
C TYR A 250 -16.22 16.66 -8.44
N ASP A 251 -16.49 16.31 -9.70
CA ASP A 251 -17.48 16.98 -10.55
C ASP A 251 -18.31 15.97 -11.35
N PRO A 252 -19.65 15.92 -11.19
CA PRO A 252 -20.49 14.93 -11.89
C PRO A 252 -20.44 15.05 -13.42
N GLU A 253 -20.38 16.25 -13.97
CA GLU A 253 -20.35 16.44 -15.43
C GLU A 253 -19.05 15.90 -16.02
N THR A 254 -17.91 16.23 -15.41
CA THR A 254 -16.59 15.73 -15.80
C THR A 254 -16.53 14.22 -15.67
N PHE A 255 -17.07 13.65 -14.58
CA PHE A 255 -17.14 12.21 -14.37
C PHE A 255 -17.93 11.50 -15.49
N LEU A 256 -19.11 12.01 -15.79
CA LEU A 256 -19.97 11.48 -16.85
C LEU A 256 -19.30 11.56 -18.23
N GLN A 257 -18.65 12.68 -18.55
CA GLN A 257 -17.96 12.87 -19.83
C GLN A 257 -16.82 11.87 -20.02
N HIS A 258 -16.09 11.53 -18.96
CA HIS A 258 -14.99 10.59 -19.02
C HIS A 258 -15.44 9.13 -19.13
N TYR A 259 -16.36 8.70 -18.26
CA TYR A 259 -16.76 7.29 -18.18
C TYR A 259 -17.90 6.93 -19.14
N GLY A 260 -18.65 7.91 -19.65
CA GLY A 260 -19.76 7.68 -20.57
C GLY A 260 -20.75 6.67 -19.99
N ILE A 261 -21.02 5.60 -20.74
CA ILE A 261 -21.98 4.54 -20.35
C ILE A 261 -21.50 3.74 -19.13
N GLU A 262 -20.19 3.63 -18.91
CA GLU A 262 -19.63 2.89 -17.77
C GLU A 262 -19.76 3.66 -16.44
N CYS A 263 -20.25 4.90 -16.45
CA CYS A 263 -20.33 5.74 -15.26
C CYS A 263 -21.17 5.10 -14.13
N VAL A 264 -22.29 4.44 -14.46
CA VAL A 264 -23.17 3.78 -13.47
C VAL A 264 -22.44 2.68 -12.72
N LYS A 265 -21.74 1.81 -13.47
CA LYS A 265 -21.00 0.68 -12.90
C LYS A 265 -19.85 1.21 -12.04
N THR A 266 -19.07 2.15 -12.57
CA THR A 266 -17.95 2.76 -11.84
C THR A 266 -18.44 3.48 -10.58
N SER A 267 -19.52 4.26 -10.63
CA SER A 267 -20.10 4.93 -9.46
C SER A 267 -20.55 3.93 -8.39
N SER A 268 -21.17 2.82 -8.78
CA SER A 268 -21.59 1.78 -7.84
C SER A 268 -20.41 1.14 -7.11
N GLU A 269 -19.31 0.89 -7.82
CA GLU A 269 -18.07 0.34 -7.24
C GLU A 269 -17.38 1.37 -6.32
N GLU A 270 -17.28 2.63 -6.75
CA GLU A 270 -16.58 3.67 -5.99
C GLU A 270 -17.36 4.13 -4.74
N ILE A 271 -18.69 4.05 -4.73
CA ILE A 271 -19.50 4.30 -3.51
C ILE A 271 -19.07 3.39 -2.36
N GLN A 272 -18.90 2.08 -2.63
CA GLN A 272 -18.46 1.14 -1.58
C GLN A 272 -17.06 1.49 -1.08
N ASN A 273 -16.17 1.92 -1.98
CA ASN A 273 -14.82 2.35 -1.61
C ASN A 273 -14.84 3.60 -0.72
N GLU A 274 -15.68 4.59 -1.05
CA GLU A 274 -15.81 5.81 -0.25
C GLU A 274 -16.44 5.54 1.11
N LEU A 275 -17.40 4.61 1.23
CA LEU A 275 -17.95 4.21 2.53
C LEU A 275 -16.88 3.60 3.44
N VAL A 276 -16.05 2.69 2.91
CA VAL A 276 -14.93 2.11 3.66
C VAL A 276 -13.90 3.19 4.05
N ARG A 277 -13.58 4.09 3.11
CA ARG A 277 -12.64 5.19 3.34
C ARG A 277 -13.14 6.14 4.43
N ALA A 278 -14.41 6.56 4.37
CA ALA A 278 -15.06 7.40 5.36
C ALA A 278 -15.10 6.73 6.75
N TYR A 279 -15.38 5.43 6.81
CA TYR A 279 -15.30 4.68 8.07
C TYR A 279 -13.90 4.73 8.68
N ASN A 280 -12.85 4.47 7.89
CA ASN A 280 -11.47 4.52 8.35
C ASN A 280 -11.07 5.90 8.86
N PHE A 281 -11.46 6.98 8.15
CA PHE A 281 -11.20 8.34 8.61
C PHE A 281 -11.93 8.67 9.90
N LYS A 282 -13.19 8.25 10.07
CA LYS A 282 -13.91 8.39 11.35
C LYS A 282 -13.20 7.69 12.50
N MET A 283 -12.70 6.47 12.29
CA MET A 283 -11.92 5.74 13.29
C MET A 283 -10.62 6.46 13.64
N ALA A 284 -9.93 7.04 12.66
CA ALA A 284 -8.71 7.82 12.87
C ALA A 284 -9.00 9.14 13.64
N ILE A 285 -10.06 9.86 13.28
CA ILE A 285 -10.53 11.06 14.01
C ILE A 285 -10.77 10.71 15.47
N GLU A 286 -11.52 9.64 15.76
CA GLU A 286 -11.80 9.22 17.13
C GLU A 286 -10.54 8.82 17.91
N LYS A 287 -9.56 8.16 17.26
CA LYS A 287 -8.25 7.87 17.86
C LYS A 287 -7.54 9.17 18.27
N TYR A 288 -7.35 10.08 17.32
CA TYR A 288 -6.58 11.30 17.55
C TYR A 288 -7.28 12.31 18.45
N LYS A 289 -8.62 12.35 18.43
CA LYS A 289 -9.44 13.11 19.38
C LYS A 289 -9.19 12.67 20.81
N LYS A 290 -9.22 11.36 21.09
CA LYS A 290 -8.95 10.83 22.44
C LYS A 290 -7.53 11.13 22.91
N LEU A 291 -6.55 11.01 22.01
CA LEU A 291 -5.15 11.35 22.31
C LEU A 291 -5.01 12.84 22.64
N PHE A 292 -5.58 13.72 21.80
CA PHE A 292 -5.59 15.16 22.03
C PHE A 292 -6.33 15.55 23.31
N GLU A 293 -7.47 14.94 23.61
CA GLU A 293 -8.22 15.20 24.84
C GLU A 293 -7.40 14.89 26.09
N LYS A 294 -6.60 13.82 26.05
CA LYS A 294 -5.72 13.39 27.14
C LYS A 294 -4.47 14.26 27.31
N THR A 295 -3.84 14.68 26.22
CA THR A 295 -2.49 15.26 26.27
C THR A 295 -2.40 16.73 25.87
N LYS A 296 -3.36 17.23 25.09
CA LYS A 296 -3.39 18.58 24.51
C LYS A 296 -2.22 18.90 23.57
N LEU A 297 -1.58 17.87 23.01
CA LEU A 297 -0.49 18.00 22.04
C LEU A 297 -1.02 18.41 20.65
N GLU A 298 -0.37 19.39 20.04
CA GLU A 298 -0.76 19.95 18.73
C GLU A 298 -0.64 18.90 17.61
N TYR A 299 0.34 18.01 17.68
CA TYR A 299 0.49 16.91 16.72
C TYR A 299 -0.79 16.09 16.56
N PHE A 300 -1.44 15.72 17.68
CA PHE A 300 -2.68 14.96 17.65
C PHE A 300 -3.86 15.80 17.12
N ALA A 301 -3.90 17.10 17.43
CA ALA A 301 -4.89 18.00 16.87
C ALA A 301 -4.74 18.15 15.35
N SER A 302 -3.50 18.27 14.84
CA SER A 302 -3.21 18.35 13.41
C SER A 302 -3.62 17.09 12.66
N HIS A 303 -3.33 15.90 13.21
CA HIS A 303 -3.81 14.65 12.64
C HIS A 303 -5.34 14.57 12.59
N MET A 304 -6.02 14.96 13.68
CA MET A 304 -7.49 15.00 13.72
C MET A 304 -8.04 15.90 12.60
N ARG A 305 -7.54 17.13 12.46
CA ARG A 305 -7.95 18.06 11.39
C ARG A 305 -7.68 17.52 9.99
N CYS A 306 -6.54 16.86 9.80
CA CYS A 306 -6.23 16.21 8.53
C CYS A 306 -7.28 15.14 8.19
N TYR A 307 -7.61 14.23 9.12
CA TYR A 307 -8.60 13.19 8.86
C TYR A 307 -10.03 13.73 8.72
N GLU A 308 -10.38 14.82 9.41
CA GLU A 308 -11.64 15.55 9.16
C GLU A 308 -11.70 16.06 7.72
N ARG A 309 -10.62 16.69 7.24
CA ARG A 309 -10.52 17.15 5.85
C ARG A 309 -10.61 16.00 4.85
N GLN A 310 -9.97 14.87 5.13
CA GLN A 310 -10.06 13.67 4.28
C GLN A 310 -11.47 13.08 4.24
N LEU A 311 -12.20 13.14 5.36
CA LEU A 311 -13.59 12.73 5.45
C LEU A 311 -14.51 13.64 4.63
N GLU A 312 -14.30 14.96 4.67
CA GLU A 312 -15.01 15.92 3.80
C GLU A 312 -14.79 15.59 2.32
N LEU A 313 -13.54 15.40 1.89
CA LEU A 313 -13.21 15.04 0.51
C LEU A 313 -13.86 13.72 0.09
N SER A 314 -13.94 12.75 1.00
CA SER A 314 -14.66 11.49 0.77
C SER A 314 -16.16 11.70 0.56
N HIS A 315 -16.78 12.58 1.35
CA HIS A 315 -18.17 12.96 1.17
C HIS A 315 -18.43 13.70 -0.14
N GLU A 316 -17.52 14.58 -0.58
CA GLU A 316 -17.61 15.25 -1.88
C GLU A 316 -17.62 14.21 -3.03
N ARG A 317 -16.68 13.27 -3.05
CA ARG A 317 -16.63 12.20 -4.07
C ARG A 317 -17.86 11.29 -4.03
N TYR A 318 -18.29 10.90 -2.82
CA TYR A 318 -19.51 10.12 -2.63
C TYR A 318 -20.73 10.81 -3.24
N THR A 319 -20.88 12.12 -3.01
CA THR A 319 -21.99 12.93 -3.55
C THR A 319 -21.99 12.94 -5.08
N VAL A 320 -20.81 13.02 -5.69
CA VAL A 320 -20.66 12.93 -7.15
C VAL A 320 -21.20 11.60 -7.66
N PHE A 321 -20.78 10.49 -7.05
CA PHE A 321 -21.20 9.16 -7.47
C PHE A 321 -22.70 8.91 -7.27
N GLU A 322 -23.28 9.36 -6.15
CA GLU A 322 -24.74 9.31 -5.95
C GLU A 322 -25.49 10.15 -6.98
N THR A 323 -24.98 11.34 -7.31
CA THR A 323 -25.60 12.22 -8.31
C THR A 323 -25.64 11.56 -9.69
N ILE A 324 -24.55 10.88 -10.09
CA ILE A 324 -24.51 10.11 -11.34
C ILE A 324 -25.57 9.02 -11.37
N LEU A 325 -25.73 8.27 -10.27
CA LEU A 325 -26.75 7.22 -10.19
C LEU A 325 -28.16 7.80 -10.28
N ALA A 326 -28.41 8.93 -9.61
CA ALA A 326 -29.71 9.60 -9.62
C ALA A 326 -30.08 10.23 -10.98
N TRP A 327 -29.12 10.54 -11.85
CA TRP A 327 -29.40 11.04 -13.21
C TRP A 327 -29.91 9.96 -14.18
N ILE A 328 -29.72 8.69 -13.82
CA ILE A 328 -29.94 7.55 -14.71
C ILE A 328 -31.15 6.70 -14.24
N GLU A 329 -31.66 6.95 -13.03
CA GLU A 329 -32.99 6.56 -12.55
C GLU A 329 -34.10 7.44 -13.17
#